data_AF-A0A4U9UXT6-F1
#
_entry.id   AF-A0A4U9UXT6-F1
#
_cell.length_a   1.000
_cell.length_b   1.000
_cell.length_c   1.000
_cell.angle_alpha   90.00
_cell.angle_beta   90.00
_cell.angle_gamma   90.00
#
_symmetry.space_group_name_H-M   'P 1'
#
loop_
_entity.id
_entity.type
_entity.pdbx_description
1 polymer ?
#
loop_
_entity_poly.entity_id
_entity_poly.type
_entity_poly.pdbx_seq_one_letter_code
_entity_poly.pdbx_strand_id
1 'polypeptide(L)' 'MLKYLAPEFQVQESVSLFTKPGCPFCAKAKQMLQERGIQYEEIVLGQDATTVSLRAVSGRATVPQVFYRWSPHRW' A
#
# COMPACT_ATOMS: atom_id res chain seq x y z
N MET A 1 -13.44 -20.12 -0.62
CA MET A 1 -12.96 -21.13 0.36
C MET A 1 -12.76 -20.54 1.75
N LEU A 2 -12.06 -19.40 1.93
CA LEU A 2 -11.87 -18.76 3.24
C LEU A 2 -13.19 -18.41 3.98
N LYS A 3 -14.19 -17.88 3.26
CA LYS A 3 -15.53 -17.56 3.81
C LYS A 3 -16.28 -18.76 4.42
N TYR A 4 -15.94 -19.98 4.02
CA TYR A 4 -16.54 -21.21 4.55
C TYR A 4 -15.83 -21.71 5.81
N LEU A 5 -14.53 -21.38 5.95
CA LEU A 5 -13.69 -21.80 7.07
C LEU A 5 -13.74 -20.81 8.25
N ALA A 6 -13.89 -19.52 7.97
CA ALA A 6 -13.97 -18.46 8.98
C ALA A 6 -14.91 -17.34 8.49
N PRO A 7 -16.23 -17.47 8.71
CA PRO A 7 -17.21 -16.50 8.21
C PRO A 7 -17.10 -15.12 8.85
N GLU A 8 -16.55 -15.03 10.07
CA GLU A 8 -16.25 -13.77 10.77
C GLU A 8 -14.96 -13.05 10.30
N PHE A 9 -14.15 -13.67 9.43
CA PHE A 9 -12.87 -13.10 9.02
C PHE A 9 -13.05 -11.92 8.06
N GLN A 10 -12.78 -10.71 8.56
CA GLN A 10 -12.73 -9.51 7.71
C GLN A 10 -11.44 -9.50 6.89
N VAL A 11 -11.59 -9.61 5.57
CA VAL A 11 -10.47 -9.50 4.64
C VAL A 11 -9.87 -8.10 4.77
N GLN A 12 -8.62 -8.04 5.20
CA GLN A 12 -7.85 -6.80 5.31
C GLN A 12 -7.83 -6.03 3.98
N GLU A 13 -7.89 -4.71 4.09
CA GLU A 13 -7.82 -3.81 2.93
C GLU A 13 -6.47 -3.96 2.25
N SER A 14 -6.48 -3.99 0.91
CA SER A 14 -5.26 -4.10 0.14
C SER A 14 -4.68 -2.71 -0.04
N VAL A 15 -3.63 -2.42 0.72
CA VAL A 15 -2.90 -1.15 0.67
C VAL A 15 -1.48 -1.40 0.21
N SER A 16 -1.05 -0.69 -0.83
CA SER A 16 0.32 -0.77 -1.35
C SER A 16 0.97 0.62 -1.31
N LEU A 17 2.17 0.71 -0.76
CA LEU A 17 2.94 1.93 -0.62
C LEU A 17 4.24 1.82 -1.43
N PHE A 18 4.41 2.68 -2.43
CA PHE A 18 5.66 2.79 -3.16
C PHE A 18 6.60 3.78 -2.46
N THR A 19 7.82 3.32 -2.19
CA THR A 19 8.84 4.11 -1.47
C THR A 19 10.18 4.12 -2.21
N LYS A 20 11.09 4.97 -1.74
CA LYS A 20 12.50 4.97 -2.16
C LYS A 20 13.41 5.08 -0.93
N PRO A 21 14.56 4.37 -0.90
CA PRO A 21 15.53 4.52 0.18
C PRO A 21 15.97 5.99 0.33
N GLY A 22 16.00 6.47 1.57
CA GLY A 22 16.41 7.85 1.90
C GLY A 22 15.36 8.93 1.65
N CYS A 23 14.10 8.57 1.34
CA CYS A 23 13.04 9.57 1.16
C CYS A 23 12.33 9.93 2.49
N PRO A 24 12.43 11.17 3.00
CA PRO A 24 11.82 11.56 4.27
C PRO A 24 10.29 11.55 4.22
N PHE A 25 9.70 11.87 3.06
CA PHE A 25 8.25 11.84 2.87
C PHE A 25 7.69 10.41 2.92
N CYS A 26 8.46 9.42 2.45
CA CYS A 26 8.07 8.01 2.57
C CYS A 26 8.02 7.56 4.03
N ALA A 27 8.99 7.98 4.86
CA ALA A 27 8.98 7.68 6.28
C ALA A 27 7.75 8.26 6.99
N LYS A 28 7.37 9.51 6.67
CA LYS A 28 6.15 10.13 7.18
C LYS A 28 4.89 9.37 6.75
N ALA A 29 4.81 8.95 5.49
CA ALA A 29 3.67 8.17 4.99
C ALA A 29 3.54 6.81 5.72
N LYS A 30 4.66 6.12 5.97
CA LYS A 30 4.68 4.89 6.77
C LYS A 30 4.17 5.10 8.19
N GLN A 31 4.65 6.14 8.87
CA GLN A 31 4.18 6.48 10.21
C GLN A 31 2.67 6.74 10.23
N MET A 32 2.16 7.52 9.27
CA MET A 32 0.72 7.81 9.19
C MET A 32 -0.15 6.56 8.97
N LEU A 33 0.35 5.55 8.25
CA LEU A 33 -0.34 4.28 8.05
C LEU A 33 -0.29 3.40 9.31
N GLN A 34 0.86 3.36 9.97
CA GLN A 34 1.05 2.63 11.23
C GLN A 34 0.19 3.21 12.37
N GLU A 35 0.14 4.54 12.49
CA GLU A 35 -0.71 5.25 13.47
C GLU A 35 -2.20 4.92 13.28
N ARG A 36 -2.62 4.65 12.04
CA ARG A 36 -4.00 4.27 11.70
C ARG A 36 -4.27 2.76 11.84
N GLY A 37 -3.26 1.96 12.17
CA GLY A 37 -3.37 0.50 12.21
C GLY A 37 -3.63 -0.14 10.84
N ILE A 38 -3.33 0.57 9.75
CA ILE A 38 -3.54 0.08 8.40
C ILE A 38 -2.34 -0.77 8.02
N GLN A 39 -2.57 -2.05 7.77
CA GLN A 39 -1.56 -2.93 7.18
C GLN A 39 -1.35 -2.54 5.72
N TYR A 40 -0.08 -2.44 5.30
CA TYR A 40 0.29 -2.10 3.94
C TYR A 40 1.48 -2.93 3.47
N GLU A 41 1.51 -3.19 2.17
CA GLU A 41 2.67 -3.74 1.48
C GLU A 41 3.58 -2.58 1.04
N GLU A 42 4.88 -2.68 1.35
CA GLU A 42 5.86 -1.72 0.86
C GLU A 42 6.52 -2.24 -0.41
N ILE A 43 6.57 -1.40 -1.45
CA ILE A 43 7.25 -1.69 -2.72
C ILE A 43 8.39 -0.68 -2.87
N VAL A 44 9.63 -1.14 -2.71
CA VAL A 44 10.82 -0.29 -2.74
C VAL A 44 11.32 -0.12 -4.17
N LEU A 45 11.35 1.13 -4.66
CA LEU A 45 11.92 1.43 -5.96
C LEU A 45 13.43 1.16 -5.99
N GLY A 46 13.85 0.36 -6.96
CA GLY A 46 15.24 -0.09 -7.14
C GLY A 46 15.49 -1.52 -6.65
N GLN A 47 14.56 -2.10 -5.87
CA GLN A 47 14.62 -3.49 -5.42
C GLN A 47 13.41 -4.28 -5.95
N ASP A 48 12.20 -3.81 -5.64
CA ASP A 48 10.95 -4.54 -5.95
C ASP A 48 10.29 -4.03 -7.23
N ALA A 49 10.52 -2.75 -7.58
CA ALA A 49 9.96 -2.14 -8.77
C ALA A 49 10.89 -1.06 -9.35
N THR A 50 10.65 -0.69 -10.61
CA THR A 50 11.34 0.42 -11.26
C THR A 50 10.43 1.65 -11.37
N THR A 51 11.02 2.81 -11.64
CA THR A 51 10.25 4.04 -11.90
C THR A 51 9.34 3.92 -13.12
N VAL A 52 9.66 3.02 -14.07
CA VAL A 52 8.80 2.70 -15.22
C VAL A 52 7.51 2.04 -14.74
N SER A 53 7.61 1.03 -13.87
CA SER A 53 6.46 0.37 -13.27
C SER A 53 5.59 1.35 -12.47
N LEU A 54 6.23 2.23 -11.67
CA LEU A 54 5.49 3.25 -10.92
C LEU A 54 4.73 4.22 -11.85
N ARG A 55 5.37 4.65 -12.94
CA ARG A 55 4.73 5.53 -13.92
C ARG A 55 3.59 4.83 -14.64
N ALA A 56 3.73 3.56 -14.98
CA ALA A 56 2.68 2.78 -15.63
C ALA A 56 1.42 2.65 -14.75
N VAL A 57 1.60 2.47 -13.44
CA VAL A 57 0.47 2.30 -12.51
C VAL A 57 -0.13 3.64 -12.06
N SER A 58 0.71 4.61 -11.71
CA SER A 58 0.28 5.87 -11.09
C SER A 58 0.14 7.05 -12.05
N GLY A 59 0.69 6.94 -13.27
CA GLY A 59 0.92 8.09 -14.16
C GLY A 59 1.99 9.07 -13.67
N ARG A 60 2.57 8.85 -12.46
CA ARG A 60 3.56 9.71 -11.82
C ARG A 60 4.87 8.95 -11.60
N ALA A 61 5.97 9.66 -11.52
CA ALA A 61 7.30 9.08 -11.25
C ALA A 61 7.83 9.43 -9.84
N THR A 62 7.01 10.12 -9.03
CA THR A 62 7.40 10.62 -7.71
C THR A 62 6.88 9.71 -6.61
N VAL A 63 7.66 9.54 -5.55
CA VAL A 63 7.27 8.87 -4.29
C VAL A 63 7.10 9.89 -3.16
N PRO A 64 6.32 9.60 -2.10
CA PRO A 64 5.52 8.39 -1.86
C PRO A 64 4.24 8.33 -2.71
N GLN A 65 3.81 7.11 -3.08
CA GLN A 65 2.49 6.86 -3.67
C GLN A 65 1.79 5.76 -2.86
N VAL A 66 0.55 6.02 -2.43
CA VAL A 66 -0.26 5.06 -1.67
C VAL A 66 -1.46 4.66 -2.52
N PHE A 67 -1.60 3.35 -2.73
CA PHE A 67 -2.76 2.76 -3.37
C PHE A 67 -3.61 2.06 -2.34
N TYR A 68 -4.90 2.34 -2.35
CA TYR A 68 -5.87 1.76 -1.44
C TYR A 68 -7.00 1.17 -2.26
N ARG A 69 -7.22 -0.14 -2.13
CA ARG A 69 -8.38 -0.79 -2.72
C ARG A 69 -9.56 -0.64 -1.77
N TRP A 70 -10.51 0.20 -2.15
CA TRP A 70 -11.76 0.35 -1.42
C TRP A 70 -12.57 -0.96 -1.45
N SER A 71 -12.90 -1.47 -0.26
CA SER A 71 -13.79 -2.62 -0.08
C SER A 71 -15.16 -2.12 0.38
N PRO A 72 -16.26 -2.51 -0.28
CA PRO A 72 -17.60 -2.00 0.01
C PRO A 72 -18.20 -2.42 1.37
N HIS A 73 -17.51 -3.25 2.15
CA HIS A 73 -18.04 -3.85 3.39
C HIS A 73 -17.79 -3.03 4.67
N ARG A 74 -17.37 -1.77 4.55
CA ARG A 74 -17.11 -0.87 5.69
C ARG A 74 -17.99 0.40 5.58
N TRP A 75 -19.30 0.21 5.71
CA TRP A 75 -20.31 1.23 6.05
C TRP A 75 -21.39 0.57 6.91
#